data_AF-A0A1E7IHQ5-F1
#
_entry.id   AF-A0A1E7IHQ5-F1
#
_cell.length_a   1.000
_cell.length_b   1.000
_cell.length_c   1.000
_cell.angle_alpha   90.00
_cell.angle_beta   90.00
_cell.angle_gamma   90.00
#
_symmetry.space_group_name_H-M   'P 1'
#
loop_
_entity.id
_entity.type
_entity.pdbx_description
1 polymer ?
#
loop_
_entity_poly.entity_id
_entity_poly.type
_entity_poly.pdbx_seq_one_letter_code
_entity_poly.pdbx_strand_id
1 'polypeptide(L)' 'MKICKLCEEQAEKSRNGKPHEYLIKIDGLRIFKGHNKRGFEEQDYQCLTCKAKFTQSTNKNDLAWTLWRG' A
#
# COMPACT_ATOMS: atom_id res chain seq x y z
N MET A 1 5.56 -17.02 -0.44
CA MET A 1 4.55 -16.68 0.59
C MET A 1 3.18 -16.75 -0.06
N LYS A 2 2.20 -17.45 0.53
CA LYS A 2 0.80 -17.40 0.08
C LYS A 2 0.10 -16.25 0.80
N ILE A 3 -0.22 -15.18 0.08
CA ILE A 3 -1.13 -14.14 0.58
C ILE A 3 -2.57 -14.58 0.32
N CYS A 4 -3.56 -14.00 0.99
CA CYS A 4 -4.96 -14.34 0.70
C CYS A 4 -5.36 -13.80 -0.68
N LYS A 5 -6.40 -14.39 -1.28
CA LYS A 5 -6.92 -13.99 -2.59
C LYS A 5 -7.18 -12.49 -2.69
N LEU A 6 -7.76 -11.90 -1.64
CA LEU A 6 -8.01 -10.46 -1.56
C LEU A 6 -6.72 -9.63 -1.62
N CYS A 7 -5.62 -10.11 -1.04
CA CYS A 7 -4.31 -9.48 -1.12
C CYS A 7 -3.64 -9.65 -2.50
N GLU A 8 -3.91 -10.75 -3.21
CA GLU A 8 -3.49 -10.90 -4.61
C GLU A 8 -4.18 -9.83 -5.47
N GLU A 9 -5.50 -9.71 -5.35
CA GLU A 9 -6.28 -8.67 -6.03
C GLU A 9 -5.86 -7.26 -5.59
N GLN A 10 -5.46 -7.09 -4.32
CA GLN A 10 -4.98 -5.80 -3.80
C GLN A 10 -3.71 -5.34 -4.51
N ALA A 11 -2.78 -6.26 -4.78
CA ALA A 11 -1.51 -5.93 -5.43
C ALA A 11 -1.71 -5.40 -6.86
N GLU A 12 -2.80 -5.78 -7.52
CA GLU A 12 -3.14 -5.37 -8.89
C GLU A 12 -3.96 -4.07 -8.94
N LYS A 13 -4.38 -3.52 -7.80
CA LYS A 13 -5.18 -2.29 -7.76
C LYS A 13 -4.37 -1.07 -8.18
N SER A 14 -5.08 -0.10 -8.77
CA SER A 14 -4.53 1.23 -9.01
C SER A 14 -4.31 2.00 -7.69
N ARG A 15 -3.56 3.10 -7.75
CA ARG A 15 -3.30 4.01 -6.61
C ARG A 15 -4.56 4.53 -5.93
N ASN A 16 -5.66 4.66 -6.67
CA ASN A 16 -6.96 5.12 -6.16
C ASN A 16 -7.84 3.97 -5.65
N GLY A 17 -7.41 2.72 -5.83
CA GLY A 17 -8.11 1.54 -5.32
C GLY A 17 -8.14 1.58 -3.79
N LYS A 18 -9.29 1.30 -3.20
CA LYS A 18 -9.40 1.23 -1.74
C LYS A 18 -8.79 -0.08 -1.22
N PRO A 19 -8.19 -0.08 0.00
CA PRO A 19 -7.84 -1.32 0.68
C PRO A 19 -9.08 -2.19 0.85
N HIS A 20 -8.92 -3.51 0.75
CA HIS A 20 -10.00 -4.44 1.11
C HIS A 20 -10.24 -4.45 2.62
N GLU A 21 -11.37 -5.00 3.06
CA GLU A 21 -11.85 -4.95 4.45
C GLU A 21 -10.84 -5.44 5.50
N TYR A 22 -10.02 -6.45 5.19
CA TYR A 22 -9.03 -6.98 6.12
C TYR A 22 -7.69 -6.22 6.18
N LEU A 23 -7.49 -5.15 5.40
CA LEU A 23 -6.28 -4.33 5.44
C LEU A 23 -6.47 -3.17 6.42
N ILE A 24 -5.73 -3.22 7.53
CA ILE A 24 -5.70 -2.14 8.52
C ILE A 24 -4.45 -1.29 8.36
N LYS A 25 -4.55 0.01 8.64
CA LYS A 25 -3.38 0.90 8.70
C LYS A 25 -2.56 0.55 9.94
N ILE A 26 -1.25 0.33 9.77
CA ILE A 26 -0.35 -0.02 10.87
C ILE A 26 0.64 1.09 11.23
N ASP A 27 1.05 1.90 10.25
CA ASP A 27 1.94 3.04 10.47
C ASP A 27 1.24 4.36 10.17
N GLY A 28 1.85 5.46 10.61
CA GLY A 28 1.41 6.80 10.25
C GLY A 28 1.55 7.07 8.75
N LEU A 29 0.78 8.03 8.25
CA LEU A 29 0.93 8.52 6.88
C LEU A 29 2.30 9.20 6.73
N ARG A 30 3.13 8.67 5.84
CA ARG A 30 4.46 9.21 5.53
C ARG A 30 4.33 10.18 4.37
N ILE A 31 4.50 11.48 4.65
CA ILE A 31 4.37 12.54 3.64
C ILE A 31 5.75 12.94 3.15
N PHE A 32 6.04 12.64 1.88
CA PHE A 32 7.28 13.00 1.22
C PHE A 32 7.06 14.27 0.39
N LYS A 33 7.56 15.40 0.89
CA LYS A 33 7.57 16.67 0.17
C LYS A 33 8.78 16.72 -0.74
N GLY A 34 8.57 16.60 -2.05
CA GLY A 34 9.63 16.80 -3.05
C GLY A 34 10.04 18.28 -3.18
N HIS A 35 11.18 18.51 -3.83
CA HIS A 35 11.68 19.87 -4.15
C HIS A 35 10.71 20.64 -5.07
N ASN A 36 9.98 19.92 -5.94
CA ASN A 36 8.87 20.48 -6.70
C ASN A 36 7.57 20.32 -5.92
N LYS A 37 6.62 21.25 -6.06
CA LYS A 37 5.29 21.29 -5.38
C LYS A 37 4.44 19.98 -5.42
N ARG A 38 4.91 18.93 -6.08
CA ARG A 38 4.33 17.59 -6.09
C ARG A 38 5.08 16.70 -5.09
N GLY A 39 4.55 16.63 -3.88
CA GLY A 39 4.89 15.56 -2.94
C GLY A 39 4.12 14.28 -3.25
N PHE A 40 4.46 13.22 -2.53
CA PHE A 40 3.68 11.99 -2.49
C PHE A 40 3.56 11.50 -1.05
N GLU A 41 2.64 10.57 -0.85
CA GLU A 41 2.30 10.04 0.46
C GLU A 41 2.39 8.52 0.40
N GLU A 42 2.93 7.93 1.45
CA GLU A 42 2.96 6.49 1.64
C GLU A 42 2.20 6.11 2.91
N GLN A 43 1.39 5.07 2.81
CA GLN A 43 0.64 4.52 3.94
C GLN A 43 0.86 3.02 3.99
N ASP A 44 1.31 2.53 5.14
CA ASP A 44 1.47 1.09 5.35
C ASP A 44 0.20 0.46 5.90
N TYR A 45 -0.11 -0.70 5.36
CA TYR A 45 -1.24 -1.53 5.74
C TYR A 45 -0.78 -2.95 6.05
N GLN A 46 -1.49 -3.60 6.95
CA GLN A 46 -1.32 -5.01 7.24
C GLN A 46 -2.64 -5.75 7.10
N CYS A 47 -2.61 -6.87 6.39
CA CYS A 47 -3.75 -7.76 6.28
C CYS A 47 -3.92 -8.55 7.59
N LEU A 48 -5.11 -8.53 8.18
CA LEU A 48 -5.41 -9.30 9.39
C LEU A 48 -5.45 -10.81 9.15
N THR A 49 -5.82 -11.23 7.93
CA THR A 49 -5.99 -12.63 7.52
C THR A 49 -4.66 -13.34 7.24
N CYS A 50 -3.83 -12.79 6.34
CA CYS A 50 -2.57 -13.44 5.94
C CYS A 50 -1.32 -12.76 6.54
N LYS A 51 -1.48 -11.70 7.34
CA LYS A 51 -0.39 -10.91 7.94
C LYS A 51 0.56 -10.25 6.93
N ALA A 52 0.22 -10.25 5.64
CA ALA A 52 0.96 -9.55 4.60
C ALA A 52 0.96 -8.03 4.85
N LYS A 53 2.08 -7.38 4.54
CA LYS A 53 2.24 -5.93 4.65
C LYS A 53 2.30 -5.31 3.26
N PHE A 54 1.63 -4.17 3.12
CA PHE A 54 1.57 -3.40 1.89
C PHE A 54 1.90 -1.95 2.16
N THR A 55 2.67 -1.33 1.26
CA THR A 55 2.79 0.13 1.20
C THR A 55 1.95 0.63 0.04
N GLN A 56 0.98 1.50 0.35
CA GLN A 56 0.26 2.27 -0.66
C GLN A 56 1.02 3.56 -0.93
N SER A 57 1.43 3.79 -2.18
CA SER A 57 2.10 5.04 -2.59
C SER A 57 1.21 5.84 -3.55
N THR A 58 1.12 7.15 -3.32
CA THR A 58 0.46 8.08 -4.26
C THR A 58 1.42 8.59 -5.35
N ASN A 59 2.70 8.20 -5.28
CA ASN A 59 3.70 8.54 -6.27
C ASN A 59 3.34 7.92 -7.63
N LYS A 60 3.43 8.72 -8.69
CA LYS A 60 3.14 8.25 -10.06
C LYS A 60 4.22 7.34 -10.62
N ASN A 61 5.43 7.39 -10.05
CA ASN A 61 6.58 6.62 -10.51
C ASN A 61 6.73 5.28 -9.77
N ASP A 62 5.97 5.05 -8.69
CA ASP A 62 6.03 3.83 -7.90
C ASP A 62 4.85 2.91 -8.17
N LEU A 63 5.00 1.64 -7.74
CA LEU A 63 3.88 0.73 -7.63
C LEU A 63 2.89 1.26 -6.60
N ALA A 64 1.63 1.37 -7.01
CA ALA A 64 0.53 1.83 -6.18
C ALA A 64 0.40 1.04 -4.87
N TRP A 65 0.60 -0.29 -4.94
CA TRP A 65 0.49 -1.21 -3.83
C TRP A 65 1.70 -2.14 -3.83
N THR A 66 2.67 -1.85 -2.98
CA THR A 66 3.90 -2.64 -2.87
C THR A 66 3.76 -3.67 -1.75
N LEU A 67 3.69 -4.96 -2.10
CA LEU A 67 3.73 -6.06 -1.14
C LEU A 67 5.14 -6.24 -0.59
N TRP A 68 5.29 -6.24 0.73
CA TRP A 68 6.58 -6.47 1.38
C TRP A 68 6.98 -7.94 1.21
N ARG A 69 8.08 -8.15 0.49
CA ARG A 69 8.75 -9.45 0.42
C ARG A 69 9.88 -9.38 1.45
N GLY A 70 9.54 -9.73 2.69
CA GLY A 70 10.52 -9.91 3.77
C GLY A 70 11.52 -10.99 3.44
#